data_AF-A0A9X3IJA3-F1
#
_entry.id   AF-A0A9X3IJA3-F1
#
_cell.length_a   1.000
_cell.length_b   1.000
_cell.length_c   1.000
_cell.angle_alpha   90.00
_cell.angle_beta   90.00
_cell.angle_gamma   90.00
#
_symmetry.space_group_name_H-M   'P 1'
#
loop_
_entity.id
_entity.type
_entity.pdbx_description
1 polymer ?
#
loop_
_entity_poly.entity_id
_entity_poly.type
_entity_poly.pdbx_seq_one_letter_code
_entity_poly.pdbx_strand_id
1 'polypeptide(L)' 'MSELMICEVLTALEQHEPVDLRASACRCMARLPAHDETEEQICDHLRRLAMEYGAAIVIATG' A
#
# COMPACT_ATOMS: atom_id res chain seq x y z
N MET A 1 11.70 -0.61 -0.08
CA MET A 1 10.34 -0.94 0.39
C MET A 1 9.51 0.32 0.54
N SER A 2 9.90 1.27 1.40
CA SER A 2 9.16 2.53 1.60
C SER A 2 8.88 3.33 0.32
N GLU A 3 9.83 3.43 -0.61
CA GLU A 3 9.60 4.13 -1.88
C GLU A 3 8.52 3.46 -2.75
N LEU A 4 8.46 2.12 -2.80
CA LEU A 4 7.42 1.40 -3.55
C LEU A 4 6.04 1.62 -2.91
N MET A 5 5.96 1.54 -1.58
CA MET A 5 4.71 1.79 -0.85
C MET A 5 4.23 3.24 -1.03
N ILE A 6 5.14 4.20 -1.02
CA ILE A 6 4.84 5.61 -1.31
C ILE A 6 4.32 5.74 -2.76
N CYS A 7 4.96 5.10 -3.74
CA CYS A 7 4.48 5.12 -5.11
C CYS A 7 3.06 4.54 -5.25
N GLU A 8 2.72 3.46 -4.55
CA GLU A 8 1.38 2.89 -4.57
C GLU A 8 0.33 3.89 -4.04
N VAL A 9 0.64 4.58 -2.93
CA VAL A 9 -0.26 5.58 -2.35
C VAL A 9 -0.41 6.81 -3.24
N LEU A 10 0.71 7.33 -3.78
CA LEU A 10 0.68 8.49 -4.68
C LEU A 10 -0.04 8.17 -5.99
N THR A 11 0.13 6.96 -6.53
CA THR A 11 -0.59 6.53 -7.73
C THR A 11 -2.09 6.52 -7.50
N ALA A 12 -2.56 5.97 -6.38
CA ALA A 12 -3.98 5.97 -6.03
C ALA A 12 -4.53 7.39 -5.89
N LEU A 13 -3.76 8.30 -5.26
CA LEU A 13 -4.11 9.71 -5.14
C LEU A 13 -4.21 10.42 -6.50
N GLU A 14 -3.23 10.22 -7.39
CA GLU A 14 -3.24 10.79 -8.74
C GLU A 14 -4.42 10.28 -9.58
N GLN A 15 -4.83 9.03 -9.35
CA GLN A 15 -5.96 8.41 -10.03
C GLN A 15 -7.32 8.73 -9.38
N HIS A 16 -7.32 9.46 -8.25
CA HIS A 16 -8.52 9.69 -7.43
C HIS A 16 -9.21 8.39 -6.99
N GLU A 17 -8.42 7.33 -6.80
CA GLU A 17 -8.89 6.01 -6.36
C GLU A 17 -8.54 5.78 -4.88
N PRO A 18 -9.34 5.00 -4.13
CA PRO A 18 -8.96 4.59 -2.80
C PRO A 18 -7.77 3.63 -2.83
N VAL A 19 -6.89 3.74 -1.85
CA VAL A 19 -5.81 2.79 -1.61
C VAL A 19 -6.41 1.48 -1.10
N ASP A 20 -6.41 0.45 -1.95
CA ASP A 20 -6.63 -0.93 -1.52
C ASP A 20 -5.33 -1.45 -0.89
N LEU A 21 -5.34 -1.59 0.44
CA LEU A 21 -4.16 -2.02 1.20
C LEU A 21 -3.67 -3.40 0.77
N ARG A 22 -4.58 -4.34 0.52
CA ARG A 22 -4.23 -5.72 0.21
C ARG A 22 -3.68 -5.84 -1.20
N ALA A 23 -4.35 -5.22 -2.17
CA ALA A 23 -3.87 -5.20 -3.54
C ALA A 23 -2.50 -4.51 -3.65
N SER A 24 -2.32 -3.39 -2.94
CA SER A 24 -1.05 -2.65 -2.91
C SER A 24 0.05 -3.45 -2.20
N ALA A 25 -0.27 -4.17 -1.12
CA ALA A 25 0.66 -5.04 -0.43
C ALA A 25 1.13 -6.19 -1.32
N CYS A 26 0.20 -6.85 -2.02
CA CYS A 26 0.52 -7.88 -3.01
C CYS A 26 1.46 -7.35 -4.11
N ARG A 27 1.21 -6.15 -4.63
CA ARG A 27 2.10 -5.51 -5.63
C ARG A 27 3.48 -5.19 -5.07
N CYS A 28 3.57 -4.74 -3.81
CA CYS A 28 4.84 -4.51 -3.14
C CYS A 28 5.65 -5.81 -2.98
N MET A 29 5.02 -6.88 -2.49
CA MET A 29 5.65 -8.19 -2.30
C MET A 29 6.10 -8.81 -3.63
N ALA A 30 5.29 -8.70 -4.69
CA ALA A 30 5.63 -9.23 -6.01
C ALA A 30 6.86 -8.55 -6.63
N ARG A 31 7.10 -7.28 -6.32
CA ARG A 31 8.24 -6.50 -6.84
C ARG A 31 9.52 -6.68 -6.01
N LEU A 32 9.41 -7.13 -4.76
CA LEU A 32 10.54 -7.39 -3.86
C LEU A 32 10.38 -8.73 -3.12
N PRO A 33 10.55 -9.87 -3.81
CA PRO A 33 10.30 -11.20 -3.24
C PRO A 33 11.33 -11.68 -2.20
N ALA A 34 12.44 -10.96 -1.99
CA ALA A 34 13.55 -11.37 -1.12
C ALA A 34 13.60 -10.55 0.19
N HIS A 35 12.46 -10.30 0.81
CA HIS A 35 12.38 -9.40 1.96
C HIS A 35 11.59 -10.01 3.13
N ASP A 36 11.88 -9.53 4.34
CA ASP A 36 11.43 -10.10 5.61
C ASP A 36 10.09 -9.56 6.16
N GLU A 37 9.50 -8.48 5.63
CA GLU A 37 8.19 -8.01 6.15
C GLU A 37 7.02 -8.86 5.62
N THR A 38 6.05 -9.10 6.50
CA THR A 38 4.82 -9.83 6.18
C THR A 38 3.82 -8.94 5.43
N GLU A 39 2.82 -9.55 4.79
CA GLU A 39 1.69 -8.82 4.17
C GLU A 39 1.03 -7.85 5.17
N GLU A 40 0.90 -8.25 6.44
CA GLU A 40 0.31 -7.44 7.51
C GLU A 40 1.17 -6.20 7.82
N GLN A 41 2.48 -6.36 7.92
CA GLN A 41 3.42 -5.25 8.12
C GLN A 41 3.39 -4.26 6.95
N ILE A 42 3.31 -4.78 5.72
CA ILE A 42 3.19 -3.95 4.52
C ILE A 42 1.86 -3.19 4.49
N CYS A 43 0.75 -3.86 4.83
CA CYS A 43 -0.56 -3.23 4.94
C CYS A 43 -0.57 -2.11 5.97
N ASP A 44 0.03 -2.32 7.15
CA ASP A 44 0.16 -1.30 8.19
C ASP A 44 0.98 -0.11 7.72
N HIS A 45 2.05 -0.35 6.96
CA HIS A 45 2.89 0.71 6.40
C HIS A 45 2.10 1.54 5.37
N LEU A 46 1.42 0.87 4.43
CA LEU A 46 0.56 1.51 3.43
C LEU A 46 -0.57 2.30 4.09
N ARG A 47 -1.15 1.78 5.16
CA ARG A 47 -2.20 2.48 5.92
C ARG A 47 -1.69 3.77 6.53
N ARG A 48 -0.50 3.75 7.14
CA ARG A 48 0.13 4.95 7.71
C ARG A 48 0.41 5.99 6.64
N LEU A 49 1.00 5.58 5.52
CA LEU A 49 1.29 6.47 4.39
C LEU A 49 -0.01 7.06 3.81
N ALA A 50 -1.04 6.25 3.59
CA ALA A 50 -2.32 6.72 3.10
C ALA A 50 -2.96 7.77 4.04
N MET A 51 -2.87 7.57 5.36
CA MET A 51 -3.32 8.59 6.32
C MET A 51 -2.47 9.87 6.28
N GLU A 52 -1.15 9.74 6.16
CA GLU A 52 -0.22 10.86 6.07
C GLU A 52 -0.49 11.74 4.84
N TYR A 53 -0.76 11.12 3.69
CA TYR A 53 -1.06 11.81 2.44
C TYR A 53 -2.55 12.14 2.24
N GLY A 54 -3.42 11.78 3.19
CA GLY A 54 -4.86 12.04 3.09
C GLY A 54 -5.59 11.22 2.01
N ALA A 55 -5.05 10.06 1.64
CA ALA A 55 -5.68 9.13 0.70
C ALA A 55 -6.82 8.37 1.37
N ALA A 56 -7.91 8.16 0.63
CA ALA A 56 -8.98 7.26 1.04
C ALA A 56 -8.43 5.82 1.06
N ILE A 57 -8.89 5.00 2.00
CA ILE A 57 -8.44 3.61 2.17
C ILE A 57 -9.64 2.69 2.06
N VAL A 58 -9.50 1.60 1.31
CA VAL A 58 -10.45 0.48 1.31
C VAL A 58 -9.78 -0.74 1.92
N ILE A 59 -10.51 -1.38 2.84
CA ILE A 59 -10.13 -2.66 3.42
C ILE A 59 -11.03 -3.69 2.74
N ALA A 60 -10.54 -4.31 1.67
CA ALA A 60 -11.29 -5.37 1.00
C ALA A 60 -11.40 -6.58 1.95
N THR A 61 -12.56 -6.75 2.58
CA THR A 61 -12.93 -7.97 3.31
C THR A 61 -13.25 -9.05 2.28
N GLY A 62 -12.23 -9.79 1.85
CA GLY A 62 -12.39 -11.06 1.15
C GLY A 62 -12.74 -12.17 2.12
#